data_AF-A0A955TWC4-F1
#
_entry.id   AF-A0A955TWC4-F1
#
_cell.length_a   1.000
_cell.length_b   1.000
_cell.length_c   1.000
_cell.angle_alpha   90.00
_cell.angle_beta   90.00
_cell.angle_gamma   90.00
#
_symmetry.space_group_name_H-M   'P 1'
#
loop_
_entity.id
_entity.type
_entity.pdbx_description
1 polymer ?
#
loop_
_entity_poly.entity_id
_entity_poly.type
_entity_poly.pdbx_seq_one_letter_code
_entity_poly.pdbx_strand_id
1 'polypeptide(L)'
;LCLEIERHCGSDTLASILLLNEEGCHLHHGAGPSLPEAYRQGIDGVAIGPEVGACGAAAYLKERVIIPNISTHPNWVRYKDLAERHGLRSCWSMP
;
A
#
# COMPACT_ATOMS: atom_id res chain seq x y z
N LEU A 1 -3.66 8.49 13.18
CA LEU A 1 -4.51 7.65 12.32
C LEU A 1 -3.90 6.26 12.09
N CYS A 2 -2.71 6.12 11.48
CA CYS A 2 -2.09 4.79 11.25
C CYS A 2 -2.04 3.92 12.51
N LEU A 3 -1.42 4.42 13.58
CA LEU A 3 -1.33 3.70 14.86
C LEU A 3 -2.69 3.31 15.44
N GLU A 4 -3.73 4.12 15.18
CA GLU A 4 -5.07 3.84 15.68
C GLU A 4 -5.74 2.70 14.88
N ILE A 5 -5.49 2.62 13.57
CA ILE A 5 -5.93 1.49 12.74
C ILE A 5 -5.24 0.21 13.19
N GLU A 6 -3.91 0.25 13.38
CA GLU A 6 -3.12 -0.90 13.84
C GLU A 6 -3.64 -1.41 15.19
N ARG A 7 -3.94 -0.51 16.13
CA ARG A 7 -4.51 -0.84 17.44
C ARG A 7 -5.87 -1.56 17.36
N HIS A 8 -6.71 -1.20 16.39
CA HIS A 8 -8.05 -1.79 16.24
C HIS A 8 -8.07 -3.10 15.44
N CYS A 9 -7.18 -3.24 14.45
CA CYS A 9 -7.13 -4.42 13.57
C CYS A 9 -6.31 -5.58 14.16
N GLY A 10 -5.48 -5.31 15.17
CA GLY A 10 -4.63 -6.31 15.83
C GLY A 10 -3.15 -6.12 15.50
N SER A 11 -2.29 -6.76 16.31
CA SER A 11 -0.82 -6.56 16.30
C SER A 11 -0.12 -6.90 15.00
N ASP A 12 -0.76 -7.66 14.11
CA ASP A 12 -0.16 -8.13 12.85
C ASP A 12 -0.54 -7.23 11.66
N THR A 13 -1.26 -6.12 11.91
CA THR A 13 -1.62 -5.13 10.89
C THR A 13 -0.67 -3.95 10.95
N LEU A 14 -0.18 -3.54 9.78
CA LEU A 14 0.55 -2.29 9.60
C LEU A 14 -0.30 -1.32 8.75
N ALA A 15 -0.19 -0.02 9.01
CA ALA A 15 -0.96 0.99 8.30
C ALA A 15 -0.06 2.11 7.77
N SER A 16 -0.41 2.61 6.58
CA SER A 16 0.23 3.76 5.97
C SER A 16 -0.77 4.65 5.24
N ILE A 17 -0.43 5.93 5.14
CA ILE A 17 -1.11 6.93 4.33
C ILE A 17 -0.16 7.31 3.20
N LEU A 18 -0.64 7.24 1.96
CA LEU A 18 0.06 7.77 0.80
C LEU A 18 -0.71 8.99 0.28
N LEU A 19 0.02 10.01 -0.14
CA LEU A 19 -0.53 11.27 -0.64
C LEU A 19 -0.35 11.30 -2.15
N LEU A 20 -1.41 11.65 -2.87
CA LEU A 20 -1.34 11.90 -4.30
C LEU A 20 -0.59 13.22 -4.54
N ASN A 21 0.36 13.21 -5.47
CA ASN A 21 1.06 14.42 -5.89
C ASN A 21 0.12 15.43 -6.58
N GLU A 22 0.60 16.65 -6.78
CA GLU A 22 -0.18 17.74 -7.38
C GLU A 22 -0.59 17.42 -8.82
N GLU A 23 0.21 16.66 -9.56
CA GLU A 23 -0.09 16.22 -10.92
C GLU A 23 -1.13 15.08 -10.98
N GLY A 24 -1.51 14.50 -9.83
CA GLY A 24 -2.55 13.49 -9.76
C GLY A 24 -2.14 12.11 -10.30
N CYS A 25 -0.85 11.80 -10.36
CA CYS A 25 -0.32 10.62 -11.06
C CYS A 25 0.59 9.71 -10.21
N HIS A 26 1.15 10.19 -9.11
CA HIS A 26 2.04 9.43 -8.23
C HIS A 26 1.63 9.54 -6.76
N LEU A 27 1.87 8.47 -6.01
CA LEU A 27 1.65 8.38 -4.58
C LEU A 27 2.98 8.47 -3.83
N HIS A 28 3.05 9.38 -2.86
CA HIS A 28 4.19 9.58 -1.98
C HIS A 28 3.85 9.24 -0.54
N HIS A 29 4.85 8.88 0.24
CA HIS A 29 4.63 8.55 1.63
C HIS A 29 4.19 9.77 2.46
N GLY A 30 3.03 9.66 3.11
CA GLY A 30 2.54 10.66 4.07
C GLY A 30 2.73 10.24 5.53
N ALA A 31 2.36 9.01 5.89
CA ALA A 31 2.52 8.47 7.24
C ALA A 31 2.59 6.95 7.26
N GLY A 32 3.23 6.35 8.26
CA GLY A 32 3.30 4.90 8.44
C GLY A 32 4.45 4.50 9.35
N PRO A 33 4.41 4.87 10.64
CA PRO A 33 5.55 4.75 11.56
C PRO A 33 5.97 3.29 11.82
N SER A 34 5.03 2.34 11.73
CA SER A 34 5.28 0.92 11.95
C SER A 34 5.73 0.19 10.66
N LEU A 35 5.65 0.86 9.51
CA LEU A 35 6.06 0.31 8.23
C LEU A 35 7.60 0.32 8.12
N PRO A 36 8.25 -0.80 7.74
CA PRO A 36 9.70 -0.82 7.58
C PRO A 36 10.19 0.23 6.58
N GLU A 37 11.26 0.95 6.91
CA GLU A 37 11.78 2.04 6.07
C GLU A 37 12.09 1.59 4.64
N ALA A 38 12.68 0.41 4.47
CA ALA A 38 12.97 -0.15 3.14
C ALA A 38 11.70 -0.38 2.30
N TYR A 39 10.61 -0.80 2.94
CA TYR A 39 9.32 -0.93 2.27
C TYR A 39 8.77 0.44 1.88
N ARG A 40 8.82 1.38 2.83
CA ARG A 40 8.36 2.77 2.69
C ARG A 40 9.03 3.48 1.51
N GLN A 41 10.35 3.33 1.38
CA GLN A 41 11.13 3.86 0.26
C GLN A 41 10.83 3.12 -1.05
N GLY A 42 10.64 1.79 -0.99
CA GLY A 42 10.35 0.98 -2.18
C GLY A 42 9.00 1.26 -2.84
N ILE A 43 8.06 1.89 -2.12
CA ILE A 43 6.75 2.30 -2.65
C ILE A 43 6.59 3.81 -2.83
N ASP A 44 7.59 4.61 -2.44
CA ASP A 44 7.52 6.07 -2.58
C ASP A 44 7.64 6.48 -4.05
N GLY A 45 6.75 7.37 -4.50
CA GLY A 45 6.69 7.80 -5.90
C GLY A 45 6.08 6.75 -6.83
N VAL A 46 5.27 5.82 -6.33
CA VAL A 46 4.59 4.83 -7.18
C VAL A 46 3.53 5.50 -8.04
N ALA A 47 3.50 5.22 -9.34
CA ALA A 47 2.45 5.70 -10.23
C ALA A 47 1.08 5.07 -9.88
N ILE A 48 -0.01 5.81 -10.04
CA ILE A 48 -1.36 5.22 -9.92
C ILE A 48 -1.70 4.42 -11.18
N GLY A 49 -2.53 3.39 -11.02
CA GLY A 49 -3.00 2.59 -12.15
C GLY A 49 -3.76 1.34 -11.69
N PRO A 50 -4.62 0.76 -12.56
CA PRO A 50 -5.51 -0.33 -12.18
C PRO A 50 -4.76 -1.61 -11.75
N GLU A 51 -3.52 -1.77 -12.22
CA GLU A 51 -2.67 -2.94 -11.95
C GLU A 51 -1.49 -2.62 -11.00
N VAL A 52 -1.59 -1.54 -10.21
CA VAL A 52 -0.50 -1.08 -9.35
C VAL A 52 -0.83 -1.27 -7.88
N GLY A 53 -0.45 -2.44 -7.36
CA GLY A 53 -0.68 -2.82 -5.96
C GLY A 53 -2.15 -2.63 -5.52
N ALA A 54 -2.36 -2.42 -4.22
CA ALA A 54 -3.65 -1.98 -3.70
C ALA A 54 -3.81 -0.46 -3.76
N CYS A 55 -2.79 0.29 -3.35
CA CYS A 55 -2.86 1.74 -3.20
C CYS A 55 -2.92 2.48 -4.55
N GLY A 56 -2.10 2.10 -5.52
CA GLY A 56 -2.12 2.70 -6.87
C GLY A 56 -3.43 2.42 -7.60
N ALA A 57 -3.99 1.21 -7.44
CA ALA A 57 -5.30 0.84 -7.96
C ALA A 57 -6.43 1.61 -7.27
N ALA A 58 -6.43 1.70 -5.94
CA ALA A 58 -7.45 2.42 -5.18
C ALA A 58 -7.49 3.92 -5.53
N ALA A 59 -6.32 4.56 -5.67
CA ALA A 59 -6.23 5.95 -6.07
C ALA A 59 -6.71 6.18 -7.52
N TYR A 60 -6.41 5.26 -8.44
CA TYR A 60 -6.84 5.33 -9.84
C TYR A 60 -8.35 5.13 -10.00
N LEU A 61 -8.88 4.06 -9.39
CA LEU A 61 -10.28 3.65 -9.50
C LEU A 61 -11.21 4.49 -8.61
N LYS A 62 -10.66 5.23 -7.64
CA LYS A 62 -11.40 5.98 -6.62
C LYS A 62 -12.35 5.09 -5.81
N GLU A 63 -11.90 3.86 -5.54
CA GLU A 63 -12.66 2.86 -4.80
C GLU A 63 -11.76 2.05 -3.88
N ARG A 64 -12.38 1.32 -2.95
CA ARG A 64 -11.65 0.40 -2.09
C ARG A 64 -11.16 -0.80 -2.91
N VAL A 65 -9.88 -1.11 -2.78
CA VAL A 65 -9.26 -2.32 -3.36
C VAL A 65 -8.78 -3.23 -2.24
N ILE A 66 -9.14 -4.51 -2.32
CA ILE A 66 -8.76 -5.54 -1.34
C ILE A 66 -7.97 -6.63 -2.05
N ILE A 67 -6.78 -6.93 -1.52
CA ILE A 67 -5.87 -7.93 -2.03
C ILE A 67 -5.73 -9.02 -0.94
N PRO A 68 -6.48 -10.13 -1.05
CA PRO A 68 -6.48 -11.17 -0.03
C PRO A 68 -5.19 -12.01 -0.03
N ASN A 69 -4.47 -12.06 -1.16
CA ASN A 69 -3.19 -12.76 -1.26
C ASN A 69 -2.27 -12.05 -2.26
N ILE A 70 -1.25 -11.35 -1.74
CA ILE A 70 -0.24 -10.62 -2.51
C ILE A 70 0.56 -11.56 -3.42
N SER A 71 0.87 -12.78 -2.97
CA SER A 71 1.78 -13.70 -3.68
C SER A 71 1.23 -14.17 -5.03
N THR A 72 -0.09 -14.10 -5.23
CA THR A 72 -0.79 -14.57 -6.44
C THR A 72 -1.53 -13.47 -7.18
N HIS A 73 -1.62 -12.26 -6.63
CA HIS A 73 -2.46 -11.22 -7.22
C HIS A 73 -1.75 -10.50 -8.39
N PRO A 74 -2.42 -10.30 -9.55
CA PRO A 74 -1.79 -9.69 -10.73
C PRO A 74 -1.24 -8.28 -10.47
N ASN A 75 -1.95 -7.46 -9.68
CA ASN A 75 -1.49 -6.11 -9.31
C ASN A 75 -0.15 -6.05 -8.55
N TRP A 76 0.32 -7.18 -8.03
CA TRP A 76 1.52 -7.24 -7.18
C TRP A 76 2.75 -7.78 -7.89
N VAL A 77 2.69 -8.11 -9.19
CA VAL A 77 3.84 -8.67 -9.94
C VAL A 77 5.12 -7.85 -9.75
N ARG A 78 5.04 -6.51 -9.73
CA ARG A 78 6.19 -5.62 -9.55
C ARG A 78 6.65 -5.43 -8.09
N TYR A 79 5.77 -5.68 -7.12
CA TYR A 79 6.00 -5.39 -5.69
C TYR A 79 6.04 -6.64 -4.81
N LYS A 80 5.84 -7.82 -5.40
CA LYS A 80 5.74 -9.10 -4.70
C LYS A 80 6.97 -9.35 -3.82
N ASP A 81 8.16 -9.28 -4.39
CA ASP A 81 9.41 -9.51 -3.66
C ASP A 81 9.64 -8.48 -2.54
N LEU A 82 9.17 -7.24 -2.73
CA LEU A 82 9.22 -6.21 -1.70
C LEU A 82 8.28 -6.55 -0.53
N ALA A 83 7.03 -6.92 -0.82
CA ALA A 83 6.06 -7.34 0.19
C ALA A 83 6.50 -8.60 0.95
N GLU A 84 6.99 -9.62 0.24
CA GLU A 84 7.43 -10.89 0.82
C GLU A 84 8.59 -10.70 1.80
N ARG A 85 9.58 -9.86 1.46
CA ARG A 85 10.70 -9.52 2.35
C ARG A 85 10.27 -8.88 3.67
N HIS A 86 9.11 -8.25 3.69
CA HIS A 86 8.53 -7.60 4.87
C HIS A 86 7.35 -8.38 5.48
N GLY A 87 7.12 -9.63 5.05
CA GLY A 87 6.09 -10.50 5.61
C GLY A 87 4.65 -10.08 5.27
N LEU A 88 4.46 -9.18 4.31
CA LEU A 88 3.13 -8.72 3.91
C LEU A 88 2.47 -9.77 3.01
N ARG A 89 1.30 -10.27 3.44
CA ARG A 89 0.58 -11.34 2.74
C ARG A 89 -0.72 -10.88 2.08
N SER A 90 -1.37 -9.88 2.67
CA SER A 90 -2.64 -9.32 2.22
C SER A 90 -2.65 -7.84 2.53
N CYS A 91 -3.40 -7.06 1.78
CA CYS A 91 -3.55 -5.64 2.04
C CYS A 91 -4.87 -5.11 1.48
N TRP A 92 -5.25 -3.92 1.91
CA TRP A 92 -6.33 -3.18 1.32
C TRP A 92 -5.96 -1.70 1.27
N SER A 93 -6.60 -0.96 0.39
CA SER A 93 -6.44 0.49 0.30
C SER A 93 -7.78 1.12 -0.03
N MET A 94 -7.97 2.35 0.45
CA MET A 94 -9.15 3.15 0.22
C MET A 94 -8.68 4.59 -0.02
N PRO A 95 -9.16 5.26 -1.09
CA PRO A 95 -8.82 6.64 -1.40
C PRO A 95 -9.44 7.63 -0.40
#